data_AF-A0A3M1FBS0-F1
#
_entry.id   AF-A0A3M1FBS0-F1
#
_cell.length_a   1.000
_cell.length_b   1.000
_cell.length_c   1.000
_cell.angle_alpha   90.00
_cell.angle_beta   90.00
_cell.angle_gamma   90.00
#
_symmetry.space_group_name_H-M   'P 1'
#
loop_
_entity.id
_entity.type
_entity.pdbx_description
1 polymer ?
#
loop_
_entity_poly.entity_id
_entity_poly.type
_entity_poly.pdbx_seq_one_letter_code
_entity_poly.pdbx_strand_id
1 'polypeptide(L)'
;PLDEKRLPTTDPMAEVDQAALRQEIQGIIDAFVATLSEREQQILRADRSQTTEIARQLGITPNNLYQIRHRALGKIRRHLEDQGWPRARLQECGLL
;
A
#
# COMPACT_ATOMS: atom_id res chain seq x y z
N PRO A 1 25.01 -36.05 13.81
CA PRO A 1 24.03 -35.14 14.41
C PRO A 1 24.63 -33.74 14.60
N LEU A 2 24.40 -32.86 13.62
CA LEU A 2 24.72 -31.44 13.71
C LEU A 2 23.53 -30.71 13.08
N ASP A 3 22.49 -30.54 13.89
CA ASP A 3 21.39 -29.62 13.59
C ASP A 3 21.93 -28.20 13.76
N GLU A 4 22.46 -27.65 12.68
CA GLU A 4 22.67 -26.21 12.51
C GLU A 4 21.29 -25.54 12.50
N LYS A 5 20.77 -25.24 13.68
CA LYS A 5 19.67 -24.30 13.88
C LYS A 5 20.08 -22.96 13.26
N ARG A 6 19.69 -22.75 12.01
CA ARG A 6 19.61 -21.44 11.37
C ARG A 6 18.73 -20.55 12.25
N LEU A 7 19.35 -19.78 13.13
CA LEU A 7 18.72 -18.61 13.72
C LEU A 7 18.43 -17.64 12.56
N PRO A 8 17.20 -17.12 12.42
CA PRO A 8 16.97 -16.01 11.51
C PRO A 8 17.71 -14.82 12.10
N THR A 9 18.86 -14.48 11.54
CA THR A 9 19.52 -13.20 11.81
C THR A 9 18.66 -12.13 11.16
N THR A 10 17.63 -11.66 11.84
CA THR A 10 16.97 -10.40 11.49
C THR A 10 17.96 -9.31 11.83
N ASP A 11 18.71 -8.88 10.82
CA ASP A 11 19.58 -7.73 10.91
C ASP A 11 18.74 -6.50 11.31
N PRO A 12 18.94 -5.91 12.50
CA PRO A 12 18.15 -4.76 12.94
C PRO A 12 18.33 -3.56 12.00
N MET A 13 19.44 -3.51 11.27
CA MET A 13 19.70 -2.52 10.23
C MET A 13 18.78 -2.70 9.01
N ALA A 14 18.46 -3.95 8.65
CA ALA A 14 17.50 -4.26 7.59
C ALA A 14 16.06 -3.91 8.00
N GLU A 15 15.70 -4.06 9.29
CA GLU A 15 14.39 -3.65 9.80
C GLU A 15 14.21 -2.12 9.83
N VAL A 16 15.26 -1.37 10.18
CA VAL A 16 15.25 0.10 10.17
C VAL A 16 15.12 0.64 8.73
N ASP A 17 15.88 0.09 7.79
CA ASP A 17 15.77 0.45 6.37
C ASP A 17 14.38 0.14 5.80
N GLN A 18 13.77 -0.97 6.24
CA GLN A 18 12.42 -1.34 5.83
C GLN A 18 11.34 -0.43 6.42
N ALA A 19 11.50 0.02 7.67
CA ALA A 19 10.58 0.96 8.31
C ALA A 19 10.63 2.34 7.62
N ALA A 20 11.82 2.84 7.32
CA ALA A 20 12.01 4.09 6.58
C ALA A 20 11.38 4.02 5.18
N LEU A 21 11.59 2.91 4.47
CA LEU A 21 11.00 2.66 3.15
C LEU A 21 9.47 2.66 3.17
N ARG A 22 8.87 2.02 4.19
CA ARG A 22 7.41 2.02 4.37
C ARG A 22 6.88 3.42 4.64
N GLN A 23 7.59 4.23 5.42
CA GLN A 23 7.20 5.62 5.67
C GLN A 23 7.28 6.47 4.39
N GLU A 24 8.33 6.30 3.59
CA GLU A 24 8.48 7.02 2.33
C GLU A 24 7.34 6.68 1.36
N ILE A 25 7.03 5.39 1.19
CA ILE A 25 5.93 4.95 0.33
C ILE A 25 4.57 5.39 0.87
N GLN A 26 4.36 5.32 2.18
CA GLN A 26 3.14 5.84 2.80
C GLN A 26 2.99 7.35 2.53
N GLY A 27 4.09 8.12 2.63
CA GLY A 27 4.10 9.54 2.30
C GLY A 27 3.75 9.80 0.83
N ILE A 28 4.24 8.98 -0.10
CA ILE A 28 3.90 9.08 -1.54
C ILE A 28 2.43 8.73 -1.77
N ILE A 29 1.91 7.69 -1.11
CA ILE A 29 0.48 7.33 -1.14
C ILE A 29 -0.35 8.49 -0.60
N ASP A 30 0.02 9.08 0.53
CA ASP A 30 -0.71 10.19 1.16
C ASP A 30 -0.69 11.44 0.28
N ALA A 31 0.46 11.76 -0.32
CA ALA A 31 0.58 12.86 -1.29
C ALA A 31 -0.30 12.63 -2.52
N PHE A 32 -0.33 11.40 -3.06
CA PHE A 32 -1.22 11.05 -4.16
C PHE A 32 -2.69 11.15 -3.75
N VAL A 33 -3.05 10.61 -2.58
CA VAL A 33 -4.41 10.67 -2.04
C VAL A 33 -4.86 12.12 -1.91
N ALA A 34 -3.98 13.02 -1.46
CA ALA A 34 -4.28 14.46 -1.34
C ALA A 34 -4.63 15.14 -2.67
N THR A 35 -4.21 14.59 -3.83
CA THR A 35 -4.58 15.11 -5.16
C THR A 35 -5.97 14.67 -5.64
N LEU A 36 -6.60 13.71 -4.95
CA LEU A 36 -7.88 13.14 -5.35
C LEU A 36 -9.05 13.91 -4.74
N SER A 37 -10.25 13.68 -5.28
CA SER A 37 -11.47 14.22 -4.70
C SER A 37 -11.72 13.69 -3.29
N GLU A 38 -12.42 14.46 -2.45
CA GLU A 38 -12.76 14.05 -1.07
C GLU A 38 -13.44 12.66 -1.00
N ARG A 39 -14.28 12.37 -2.00
CA ARG A 39 -14.92 11.06 -2.18
C ARG A 39 -13.90 9.94 -2.40
N GLU A 40 -12.91 10.14 -3.25
CA GLU A 40 -11.87 9.15 -3.53
C GLU A 40 -10.91 9.00 -2.35
N GLN A 41 -10.63 10.08 -1.63
CA GLN A 41 -9.85 10.05 -0.39
C GLN A 41 -10.52 9.18 0.67
N GLN A 42 -11.84 9.34 0.87
CA GLN A 42 -12.61 8.48 1.76
C GLN A 42 -12.55 7.02 1.34
N ILE A 43 -12.65 6.72 0.04
CA ILE A 43 -12.55 5.35 -0.48
C ILE A 43 -11.18 4.72 -0.20
N LEU A 44 -10.11 5.50 -0.30
CA LEU A 44 -8.74 4.99 -0.12
C LEU A 44 -8.31 4.90 1.34
N ARG A 45 -8.79 5.80 2.21
CA ARG A 45 -8.53 5.77 3.65
C ARG A 45 -9.39 4.75 4.40
N ALA A 46 -10.50 4.35 3.80
CA ALA A 46 -11.39 3.35 4.34
C ALA A 46 -10.64 2.04 4.64
N ASP A 47 -10.85 1.50 5.84
CA ASP A 47 -10.32 0.19 6.19
C ASP A 47 -10.96 -0.91 5.31
N ARG A 48 -10.26 -2.03 5.10
CA ARG A 48 -10.81 -3.17 4.34
C ARG A 48 -12.03 -3.77 5.03
N SER A 49 -12.04 -3.80 6.37
CA SER A 49 -13.17 -4.27 7.20
C SER A 49 -14.42 -3.39 7.06
N GLN A 50 -14.25 -2.12 6.68
CA GLN A 50 -15.35 -1.14 6.56
C GLN A 50 -15.87 -0.98 5.12
N THR A 51 -15.37 -1.78 4.17
CA THR A 51 -15.67 -1.65 2.74
C THR A 51 -17.19 -1.64 2.45
N THR A 52 -17.97 -2.50 3.10
CA THR A 52 -19.43 -2.57 2.88
C THR A 52 -20.16 -1.34 3.40
N GLU A 53 -19.79 -0.86 4.59
CA GLU A 53 -20.42 0.31 5.19
C GLU A 53 -20.09 1.59 4.43
N ILE A 54 -18.84 1.74 3.98
CA ILE A 54 -18.41 2.92 3.23
C ILE A 54 -18.98 2.89 1.81
N ALA A 55 -19.09 1.70 1.18
CA ALA A 55 -19.79 1.56 -0.08
C ALA A 55 -21.26 2.02 0.04
N ARG A 56 -21.94 1.63 1.13
CA ARG A 56 -23.31 2.07 1.44
C ARG A 56 -23.40 3.58 1.63
N GLN A 57 -22.52 4.19 2.42
CA GLN A 57 -22.47 5.64 2.66
C GLN A 57 -22.23 6.44 1.37
N LEU A 58 -21.41 5.91 0.47
CA LEU A 58 -21.06 6.55 -0.79
C LEU A 58 -22.03 6.22 -1.94
N GLY A 59 -23.08 5.43 -1.68
CA GLY A 59 -24.06 5.01 -2.68
C GLY A 59 -23.48 4.18 -3.82
N ILE A 60 -22.41 3.41 -3.56
CA ILE A 60 -21.75 2.53 -4.53
C ILE A 60 -21.78 1.08 -4.06
N THR A 61 -21.47 0.15 -4.96
CA THR A 61 -21.31 -1.26 -4.58
C THR A 61 -19.93 -1.50 -3.96
N PRO A 62 -19.79 -2.48 -3.05
CA PRO A 62 -18.48 -2.88 -2.50
C PRO A 62 -17.47 -3.24 -3.60
N ASN A 63 -17.94 -3.83 -4.69
CA ASN A 63 -17.12 -4.14 -5.86
C ASN A 63 -16.61 -2.87 -6.56
N ASN A 64 -17.45 -1.84 -6.71
CA ASN A 64 -17.03 -0.57 -7.28
C ASN A 64 -15.96 0.11 -6.38
N LEU A 65 -16.17 0.08 -5.06
CA LEU A 65 -15.18 0.56 -4.09
C LEU A 65 -13.83 -0.17 -4.25
N TYR A 66 -13.85 -1.51 -4.36
CA TYR A 66 -12.65 -2.31 -4.62
C TYR A 66 -11.95 -1.93 -5.93
N GLN A 67 -12.70 -1.75 -7.01
CA GLN A 67 -12.15 -1.35 -8.30
C GLN A 67 -11.50 0.04 -8.25
N ILE A 68 -12.12 1.00 -7.56
CA ILE A 68 -11.56 2.35 -7.37
C ILE A 68 -10.24 2.26 -6.60
N ARG A 69 -10.19 1.50 -5.50
CA ARG A 69 -8.95 1.28 -4.74
C ARG A 69 -7.86 0.65 -5.61
N HIS A 70 -8.20 -0.42 -6.34
CA HIS A 70 -7.24 -1.10 -7.21
C HIS A 70 -6.69 -0.17 -8.31
N ARG A 71 -7.55 0.67 -8.92
CA ARG A 71 -7.12 1.63 -9.93
C ARG A 71 -6.21 2.71 -9.35
N ALA A 72 -6.51 3.22 -8.16
CA ALA A 72 -5.68 4.20 -7.47
C ALA A 72 -4.29 3.63 -7.11
N LEU A 73 -4.25 2.44 -6.51
CA LEU A 73 -2.99 1.74 -6.22
C LEU A 73 -2.20 1.47 -7.51
N GLY A 74 -2.87 1.09 -8.60
CA GLY A 74 -2.23 0.91 -9.90
C GLY A 74 -1.68 2.19 -10.54
N LYS A 75 -2.19 3.38 -10.18
CA LYS A 75 -1.62 4.67 -10.57
C LYS A 75 -0.39 5.01 -9.74
N ILE A 76 -0.47 4.82 -8.41
CA ILE A 76 0.66 5.02 -7.50
C ILE A 76 1.82 4.10 -7.88
N ARG A 77 1.53 2.82 -8.14
CA ARG A 77 2.54 1.86 -8.59
C ARG A 77 3.24 2.33 -9.86
N ARG A 78 2.48 2.76 -10.88
CA ARG A 78 3.06 3.28 -12.13
C ARG A 78 3.90 4.53 -11.88
N HIS A 79 3.43 5.44 -11.04
CA HIS A 79 4.20 6.63 -10.67
C HIS A 79 5.55 6.28 -10.02
N LEU A 80 5.56 5.28 -9.14
CA LEU A 80 6.80 4.78 -8.52
C LEU A 80 7.69 4.05 -9.54
N GLU A 81 7.12 3.20 -10.40
CA GLU A 81 7.85 2.54 -11.49
C GLU A 81 8.52 3.59 -12.41
N ASP A 82 7.80 4.67 -12.77
CA ASP A 82 8.32 5.77 -13.59
C ASP A 82 9.44 6.57 -12.89
N GLN A 83 9.41 6.66 -11.56
CA GLN A 83 10.49 7.23 -10.76
C GLN A 83 11.69 6.29 -10.59
N GLY A 84 11.65 5.09 -11.17
CA GLY A 84 12.74 4.11 -11.12
C GLY A 84 12.70 3.17 -9.92
N TRP A 85 11.58 3.10 -9.20
CA TRP A 85 11.45 2.17 -8.08
C TRP A 85 11.44 0.71 -8.57
N PRO A 86 12.29 -0.16 -8.02
CA PRO A 86 12.35 -1.56 -8.45
C PRO A 86 11.11 -2.32 -7.99
N ARG A 87 10.57 -3.19 -8.85
CA ARG A 87 9.38 -4.01 -8.55
C ARG A 87 9.48 -4.81 -7.27
N ALA A 88 10.67 -5.34 -6.93
CA ALA A 88 10.88 -6.09 -5.70
C ALA A 88 10.50 -5.24 -4.47
N ARG A 89 10.88 -3.96 -4.45
CA ARG A 89 10.53 -3.03 -3.37
C ARG A 89 9.05 -2.67 -3.35
N LEU A 90 8.42 -2.56 -4.51
CA LEU A 90 6.97 -2.32 -4.59
C LEU A 90 6.17 -3.53 -4.05
N GLN A 91 6.68 -4.75 -4.26
CA GLN A 91 6.09 -5.97 -3.73
C GLN A 91 6.23 -6.09 -2.21
N GLU A 92 7.40 -5.76 -1.67
CA GLU A 92 7.66 -5.71 -0.22
C GLU A 92 6.73 -4.72 0.52
N CYS A 93 6.23 -3.72 -0.20
CA CYS A 93 5.33 -2.70 0.34
C CYS A 93 3.86 -2.95 0.03
N GLY A 94 3.52 -4.11 -0.54
CA GLY A 94 2.13 -4.50 -0.80
C GLY A 94 1.45 -3.74 -1.94
N LEU A 95 2.24 -3.16 -2.86
CA LEU A 95 1.75 -2.48 -4.07
C LEU A 95 1.68 -3.39 -5.31
N LEU A 96 2.14 -4.65 -5.18
CA LEU A 96 2.08 -5.70 -6.19
C LEU A 96 1.36 -6.95 -5.67
#